data_AF-A0A9P0ZE49-F1
#
_entry.id   AF-A0A9P0ZE49-F1
#
_cell.length_a   1.000
_cell.length_b   1.000
_cell.length_c   1.000
_cell.angle_alpha   90.00
_cell.angle_beta   90.00
_cell.angle_gamma   90.00
#
_symmetry.space_group_name_H-M   'P 1'
#
loop_
_entity.id
_entity.type
_entity.pdbx_description
1 polymer ?
#
loop_
_entity_poly.entity_id
_entity_poly.type
_entity_poly.pdbx_seq_one_letter_code
_entity_poly.pdbx_strand_id
1 'polypeptide(L)'
;MPAPSYHQYRHTLLNKQLVKTKEFVESFRAHWKTYGCSIMSDFWTDGKGRALINFLVNCPKGTVFLKSVDASEHVKDANLIVGLINEIIEHVGEENIVQFITDNGSNFKAAGRILEEQHPKMYWTPCAAHCVNLMLQDLGDKLPKIKNALREGKAMVVYIYNHGRILSLMRKLTSGRELHRSCVTRFATAFYTLKSIWENRCHLQVLFVSEKWTKSEFAQKADGKKIARIVARQTFWDNVYFTCQVLAPRLMS
;
A
#
# COMPACT_ATOMS: atom_id res chain seq x y z
N MET A 1 22.95 5.24 33.81
CA MET A 1 23.41 3.98 33.20
C MET A 1 24.05 4.29 31.85
N PRO A 2 25.21 3.71 31.50
CA PRO A 2 25.83 3.90 30.20
C PRO A 2 24.94 3.32 29.08
N ALA A 3 25.02 3.91 27.89
CA ALA A 3 24.30 3.43 26.73
C ALA A 3 24.78 2.01 26.34
N PRO A 4 23.89 1.10 25.91
CA PRO A 4 24.30 -0.25 25.52
C PRO A 4 25.20 -0.23 24.28
N SER A 5 26.17 -1.14 24.23
CA SER A 5 27.04 -1.33 23.07
C SER A 5 26.33 -2.06 21.92
N TYR A 6 26.86 -1.93 20.69
CA TYR A 6 26.37 -2.69 19.53
C TYR A 6 26.30 -4.20 19.78
N HIS A 7 27.29 -4.76 20.49
CA HIS A 7 27.31 -6.18 20.85
C HIS A 7 26.15 -6.54 21.80
N GLN A 8 25.88 -5.68 22.78
CA GLN A 8 24.76 -5.88 23.70
C GLN A 8 23.41 -5.82 22.97
N TYR A 9 23.26 -4.92 21.99
CA TYR A 9 22.04 -4.86 21.17
C TYR A 9 21.82 -6.11 20.34
N ARG A 10 22.79 -6.53 19.52
CA ARG A 10 22.62 -7.63 18.56
C ARG A 10 22.46 -9.01 19.21
N HIS A 11 22.88 -9.17 20.47
CA HIS A 11 22.90 -10.47 21.13
C HIS A 11 22.08 -10.43 22.42
N THR A 12 22.59 -9.80 23.48
CA THR A 12 21.98 -9.91 24.82
C THR A 12 20.60 -9.29 24.89
N LEU A 13 20.44 -8.06 24.42
CA LEU A 13 19.16 -7.34 24.45
C LEU A 13 18.19 -7.92 23.42
N LEU A 14 18.66 -8.25 22.22
CA LEU A 14 17.83 -8.92 21.21
C LEU A 14 17.29 -10.25 21.72
N ASN A 15 18.13 -11.12 22.29
CA ASN A 15 17.70 -12.43 22.80
C ASN A 15 16.71 -12.27 23.96
N LYS A 16 16.97 -11.34 24.89
CA LYS A 16 16.02 -11.03 25.97
C LYS A 16 14.68 -10.55 25.42
N GLN A 17 14.69 -9.67 24.43
CA GLN A 17 13.46 -9.19 23.81
C GLN A 17 12.75 -10.28 23.01
N LEU A 18 13.50 -11.15 22.32
CA LEU A 18 12.96 -12.28 21.57
C LEU A 18 12.22 -13.26 22.49
N VAL A 19 12.80 -13.59 23.64
CA VAL A 19 12.13 -14.43 24.65
C VAL A 19 10.82 -13.80 25.11
N LYS A 20 10.84 -12.52 25.49
CA LYS A 20 9.62 -11.79 25.88
C LYS A 20 8.57 -11.75 24.77
N THR A 21 8.98 -11.56 23.52
CA THR A 21 8.06 -11.57 22.38
C THR A 21 7.48 -12.95 22.15
N LYS A 22 8.27 -14.03 22.31
CA LYS A 22 7.77 -15.41 22.23
C LYS A 22 6.76 -15.69 23.33
N GLU A 23 7.04 -15.32 24.57
CA GLU A 23 6.10 -15.44 25.70
C GLU A 23 4.80 -14.67 25.44
N PHE A 24 4.90 -13.46 24.87
CA PHE A 24 3.74 -12.68 24.44
C PHE A 24 2.92 -13.41 23.37
N VAL A 25 3.55 -13.96 22.33
CA VAL A 25 2.85 -14.74 21.29
C VAL A 25 2.20 -15.99 21.87
N GLU A 26 2.90 -16.72 22.73
CA GLU A 26 2.40 -17.93 23.38
C GLU A 26 1.16 -17.65 24.26
N SER A 27 1.07 -16.45 24.86
CA SER A 27 -0.12 -16.03 25.62
C SER A 27 -1.41 -16.01 24.78
N PHE A 28 -1.31 -15.98 23.43
CA PHE A 28 -2.46 -16.03 22.53
C PHE A 28 -2.97 -17.45 22.27
N ARG A 29 -2.20 -18.51 22.52
CA ARG A 29 -2.60 -19.90 22.19
C ARG A 29 -3.93 -20.32 22.83
N ALA A 30 -4.11 -20.00 24.12
CA ALA A 30 -5.35 -20.30 24.83
C ALA A 30 -6.57 -19.60 24.20
N HIS A 31 -6.37 -18.40 23.66
CA HIS A 31 -7.41 -17.66 22.98
C HIS A 31 -7.75 -18.28 21.61
N TRP A 32 -6.75 -18.75 20.85
CA TRP A 32 -7.00 -19.45 19.58
C TRP A 32 -7.82 -20.71 19.79
N LYS A 33 -7.54 -21.48 20.85
CA LYS A 33 -8.32 -22.66 21.21
C LYS A 33 -9.76 -22.34 21.62
N THR A 34 -9.98 -21.19 22.26
CA THR A 34 -11.30 -20.81 22.78
C THR A 34 -12.19 -20.20 21.70
N TYR A 35 -11.64 -19.34 20.84
CA TYR A 35 -12.40 -18.53 19.90
C TYR A 35 -12.20 -18.93 18.43
N GLY A 36 -11.23 -19.81 18.16
CA GLY A 36 -10.66 -19.95 16.83
C GLY A 36 -9.77 -18.77 16.46
N CYS A 37 -9.07 -18.91 15.33
CA CYS A 37 -8.23 -17.85 14.77
C CYS A 37 -8.20 -17.89 13.25
N SER A 38 -7.70 -16.81 12.66
CA SER A 38 -7.46 -16.68 11.22
C SER A 38 -5.97 -16.50 10.96
N ILE A 39 -5.42 -17.31 10.07
CA ILE A 39 -4.07 -17.08 9.54
C ILE A 39 -4.17 -15.98 8.48
N MET A 40 -3.28 -15.00 8.52
CA MET A 40 -3.19 -13.94 7.51
C MET A 40 -1.80 -13.95 6.90
N SER A 41 -1.74 -13.94 5.56
CA SER A 41 -0.50 -13.84 4.80
C SER A 41 -0.49 -12.55 3.99
N ASP A 42 0.56 -11.76 4.17
CA ASP A 42 0.80 -10.53 3.41
C ASP A 42 2.07 -10.67 2.57
N PHE A 43 1.91 -10.49 1.26
CA PHE A 43 3.00 -10.56 0.29
C PHE A 43 3.37 -9.18 -0.20
N TRP A 44 4.66 -8.87 -0.17
CA TRP A 44 5.15 -7.64 -0.77
C TRP A 44 6.51 -7.84 -1.43
N THR A 45 6.73 -7.08 -2.52
CA THR A 45 8.00 -7.02 -3.23
C THR A 45 8.52 -5.60 -3.16
N ASP A 46 9.81 -5.44 -2.88
CA ASP A 46 10.47 -4.14 -2.88
C ASP A 46 10.95 -3.74 -4.28
N GLY A 47 11.36 -2.48 -4.44
CA GLY A 47 11.86 -1.96 -5.72
C GLY A 47 13.19 -2.56 -6.18
N LYS A 48 13.82 -3.43 -5.38
CA LYS A 48 15.06 -4.14 -5.69
C LYS A 48 14.80 -5.62 -6.04
N GLY A 49 13.54 -6.03 -6.13
CA GLY A 49 13.15 -7.39 -6.47
C GLY A 49 13.17 -8.35 -5.29
N ARG A 50 13.38 -7.88 -4.05
CA ARG A 50 13.28 -8.72 -2.86
C ARG A 50 11.82 -8.91 -2.51
N ALA A 51 11.43 -10.14 -2.20
CA ALA A 51 10.07 -10.47 -1.87
C ALA A 51 9.96 -11.14 -0.51
N LEU A 52 8.97 -10.74 0.27
CA LEU A 52 8.76 -11.24 1.62
C LEU A 52 7.31 -11.65 1.79
N ILE A 53 7.11 -12.78 2.48
CA ILE A 53 5.80 -13.25 2.91
C ILE A 53 5.76 -13.15 4.43
N ASN A 54 4.84 -12.34 4.94
CA ASN A 54 4.59 -12.21 6.38
C ASN A 54 3.40 -13.08 6.78
N PHE A 55 3.52 -13.77 7.91
CA PHE A 55 2.44 -14.55 8.51
C PHE A 55 2.04 -13.96 9.85
N LEU A 56 0.74 -13.72 10.00
CA LEU A 56 0.12 -13.23 11.20
C LEU A 56 -1.03 -14.16 11.60
N VAL A 57 -1.37 -14.19 12.88
CA VAL A 57 -2.56 -14.87 13.38
C VAL A 57 -3.44 -13.87 14.09
N ASN A 58 -4.70 -13.82 13.70
CA ASN A 58 -5.70 -12.94 14.27
C ASN A 58 -6.77 -13.72 15.03
N CYS A 59 -7.13 -13.25 16.21
CA CYS A 59 -8.30 -13.69 16.96
C CYS A 59 -8.98 -12.47 17.62
N PRO A 60 -10.12 -12.62 18.30
CA PRO A 60 -10.82 -11.50 18.95
C PRO A 60 -9.99 -10.73 20.00
N LYS A 61 -8.89 -11.30 20.51
CA LYS A 61 -7.98 -10.63 21.44
C LYS A 61 -6.89 -9.80 20.76
N GLY A 62 -6.73 -9.94 19.45
CA GLY A 62 -5.79 -9.18 18.66
C GLY A 62 -5.06 -10.01 17.61
N THR A 63 -4.11 -9.36 16.95
CA THR A 63 -3.25 -9.94 15.94
C THR A 63 -1.83 -10.09 16.46
N VAL A 64 -1.20 -11.23 16.20
CA VAL A 64 0.23 -11.45 16.45
C VAL A 64 0.97 -11.77 15.17
N PHE A 65 2.21 -11.32 15.09
CA PHE A 65 3.13 -11.70 14.03
C PHE A 65 3.83 -13.02 14.39
N LEU A 66 3.84 -13.99 13.47
CA LEU A 66 4.50 -15.27 13.69
C LEU A 66 5.87 -15.33 13.03
N LYS A 67 5.92 -15.15 11.71
CA LYS A 67 7.16 -15.26 10.93
C LYS A 67 7.11 -14.40 9.67
N SER A 68 8.28 -14.07 9.15
CA SER A 68 8.48 -13.51 7.82
C SER A 68 9.46 -14.40 7.07
N VAL A 69 9.16 -14.68 5.80
CA VAL A 69 9.94 -15.57 4.95
C VAL A 69 10.40 -14.80 3.73
N ASP A 70 11.70 -14.87 3.43
CA ASP A 70 12.26 -14.38 2.18
C ASP A 70 11.85 -15.32 1.04
N ALA A 71 11.05 -14.80 0.12
CA ALA A 71 10.54 -15.51 -1.03
C ALA A 71 11.15 -14.97 -2.34
N SER A 72 12.24 -14.19 -2.29
CA SER A 72 12.82 -13.51 -3.46
C SER A 72 13.12 -14.44 -4.63
N GLU A 73 13.54 -15.67 -4.36
CA GLU A 73 13.86 -16.68 -5.38
C GLU A 73 12.63 -17.45 -5.90
N HIS A 74 11.50 -17.42 -5.18
CA HIS A 74 10.38 -18.36 -5.38
C HIS A 74 9.00 -17.69 -5.34
N VAL A 75 8.93 -16.37 -5.54
CA VAL A 75 7.72 -15.51 -5.46
C VAL A 75 6.49 -16.07 -6.18
N LYS A 76 6.69 -16.89 -7.20
CA LYS A 76 5.64 -17.31 -8.13
C LYS A 76 5.14 -18.74 -7.94
N ASP A 77 5.58 -19.45 -6.90
CA ASP A 77 5.21 -20.84 -6.69
C ASP A 77 4.07 -21.00 -5.68
N ALA A 78 2.92 -21.49 -6.15
CA ALA A 78 1.79 -21.81 -5.29
C ALA A 78 2.14 -22.93 -4.29
N ASN A 79 2.98 -23.91 -4.67
CA ASN A 79 3.36 -25.02 -3.80
C ASN A 79 4.22 -24.56 -2.62
N LEU A 80 5.12 -23.60 -2.86
CA LEU A 80 5.88 -22.97 -1.77
C LEU A 80 4.93 -22.29 -0.77
N ILE A 81 3.94 -21.54 -1.27
CA ILE A 81 2.98 -20.85 -0.41
C ILE A 81 2.18 -21.86 0.42
N VAL A 82 1.72 -22.96 -0.20
CA VAL A 82 1.03 -24.06 0.47
C VAL A 82 1.91 -24.66 1.58
N GLY A 83 3.17 -25.00 1.27
CA GLY A 83 4.10 -25.56 2.25
C GLY A 83 4.32 -24.63 3.44
N LEU A 84 4.55 -23.34 3.18
CA LEU A 84 4.75 -22.34 4.23
C LEU A 84 3.50 -22.15 5.11
N ILE A 85 2.31 -22.23 4.52
CA ILE A 85 1.04 -22.15 5.27
C ILE A 85 0.82 -23.41 6.10
N ASN A 86 1.10 -24.59 5.56
CA ASN A 86 0.97 -25.86 6.30
C ASN A 86 1.89 -25.89 7.52
N GLU A 87 3.11 -25.37 7.45
CA GLU A 87 3.97 -25.16 8.62
C GLU A 87 3.33 -24.26 9.68
N ILE A 88 2.59 -23.22 9.26
CA ILE A 88 1.87 -22.34 10.19
C ILE A 88 0.64 -23.05 10.77
N ILE A 89 -0.08 -23.83 9.97
CA ILE A 89 -1.22 -24.62 10.42
C ILE A 89 -0.78 -25.60 11.51
N GLU A 90 0.31 -26.34 11.28
CA GLU A 90 0.89 -27.24 12.28
C GLU A 90 1.32 -26.48 13.53
N HIS A 91 1.99 -25.33 13.37
CA HIS A 91 2.45 -24.52 14.50
C HIS A 91 1.30 -23.97 15.36
N VAL A 92 0.16 -23.62 14.76
CA VAL A 92 -1.00 -23.03 15.46
C VAL A 92 -1.96 -24.11 15.99
N GLY A 93 -2.00 -25.27 15.35
CA GLY A 93 -2.95 -26.35 15.59
C GLY A 93 -4.17 -26.20 14.68
N GLU A 94 -4.38 -27.20 13.82
CA GLU A 94 -5.42 -27.23 12.79
C GLU A 94 -6.82 -26.97 13.37
N GLU A 95 -7.10 -27.54 14.55
CA GLU A 95 -8.37 -27.42 15.25
C GLU A 95 -8.69 -25.99 15.74
N ASN A 96 -7.67 -25.13 15.81
CA ASN A 96 -7.81 -23.76 16.29
C ASN A 96 -8.04 -22.76 15.14
N ILE A 97 -7.98 -23.22 13.87
CA ILE A 97 -8.02 -22.33 12.70
C ILE A 97 -9.37 -22.43 12.01
N VAL A 98 -9.95 -21.27 11.74
CA VAL A 98 -11.24 -21.13 11.06
C VAL A 98 -11.05 -20.84 9.58
N GLN A 99 -10.06 -20.00 9.25
CA GLN A 99 -9.80 -19.56 7.88
C GLN A 99 -8.35 -19.12 7.70
N PHE A 100 -7.94 -19.04 6.45
CA PHE A 100 -6.69 -18.42 6.06
C PHE A 100 -6.96 -17.34 4.99
N ILE A 101 -6.36 -16.18 5.20
CA ILE A 101 -6.55 -14.96 4.42
C ILE A 101 -5.24 -14.65 3.70
N THR A 102 -5.26 -14.57 2.37
CA THR A 102 -4.06 -14.26 1.58
C THR A 102 -4.31 -13.16 0.56
N ASP A 103 -3.26 -12.71 -0.12
CA ASP A 103 -3.40 -11.81 -1.26
C ASP A 103 -4.26 -12.45 -2.38
N ASN A 104 -4.83 -11.62 -3.26
CA ASN A 104 -5.70 -12.02 -4.37
C ASN A 104 -4.91 -12.32 -5.68
N GLY A 105 -3.58 -12.35 -5.60
CA GLY A 105 -2.72 -12.74 -6.72
C GLY A 105 -3.00 -14.16 -7.21
N SER A 106 -2.73 -14.46 -8.49
CA SER A 106 -3.04 -15.76 -9.10
C SER A 106 -2.45 -16.95 -8.35
N ASN A 107 -1.21 -16.82 -7.86
CA ASN A 107 -0.53 -17.89 -7.12
C ASN A 107 -1.15 -18.12 -5.74
N PHE A 108 -1.58 -17.06 -5.07
CA PHE A 108 -2.28 -17.15 -3.79
C PHE A 108 -3.69 -17.72 -3.94
N LYS A 109 -4.39 -17.42 -5.05
CA LYS A 109 -5.66 -18.10 -5.39
C LYS A 109 -5.46 -19.59 -5.62
N ALA A 110 -4.42 -19.97 -6.35
CA ALA A 110 -4.11 -21.37 -6.62
C ALA A 110 -3.75 -22.10 -5.31
N ALA A 111 -2.85 -21.53 -4.50
CA ALA A 111 -2.51 -22.05 -3.18
C ALA A 111 -3.74 -22.16 -2.28
N GLY A 112 -4.62 -21.15 -2.33
CA GLY A 112 -5.83 -21.12 -1.52
C GLY A 112 -6.77 -22.28 -1.81
N ARG A 113 -6.98 -22.60 -3.09
CA ARG A 113 -7.78 -23.77 -3.51
C ARG A 113 -7.18 -25.09 -3.03
N ILE A 114 -5.86 -25.24 -3.16
CA ILE A 114 -5.14 -26.44 -2.70
C ILE A 114 -5.30 -26.60 -1.18
N LEU A 115 -5.22 -25.51 -0.42
CA LEU A 115 -5.38 -25.52 1.03
C LEU A 115 -6.82 -25.83 1.46
N GLU A 116 -7.83 -25.35 0.74
CA GLU A 116 -9.24 -25.71 1.01
C GLU A 116 -9.49 -27.22 0.78
N GLU A 117 -8.84 -27.80 -0.24
CA GLU A 117 -8.90 -29.24 -0.49
C GLU A 117 -8.15 -30.05 0.60
N GLN A 118 -6.99 -29.57 1.05
CA GLN A 118 -6.18 -30.22 2.10
C GLN A 118 -6.81 -30.12 3.49
N HIS A 119 -7.51 -29.01 3.78
CA HIS A 119 -8.10 -28.72 5.07
C HIS A 119 -9.61 -28.42 4.94
N PRO A 120 -10.47 -29.43 4.75
CA PRO A 120 -11.90 -29.23 4.44
C PRO A 120 -12.73 -28.50 5.52
N LYS A 121 -12.17 -28.33 6.73
CA LYS A 121 -12.79 -27.60 7.83
C LYS A 121 -12.46 -26.09 7.82
N MET A 122 -11.54 -25.68 6.97
CA MET A 122 -11.12 -24.30 6.80
C MET A 122 -11.59 -23.77 5.45
N TYR A 123 -11.67 -22.46 5.34
CA TYR A 123 -11.94 -21.80 4.07
C TYR A 123 -10.88 -20.73 3.78
N TRP A 124 -10.63 -20.54 2.50
CA TRP A 124 -9.76 -19.50 2.00
C TRP A 124 -10.57 -18.22 1.78
N THR A 125 -10.02 -17.08 2.18
CA THR A 125 -10.58 -15.79 1.75
C THR A 125 -9.51 -14.87 1.16
N PRO A 126 -9.84 -14.13 0.10
CA PRO A 126 -8.95 -13.09 -0.39
C PRO A 126 -8.92 -11.90 0.57
N CYS A 127 -7.77 -11.26 0.68
CA CYS A 127 -7.57 -10.08 1.52
C CYS A 127 -8.52 -8.96 1.11
N ALA A 128 -9.39 -8.54 2.03
CA ALA A 128 -10.39 -7.49 1.79
C ALA A 128 -9.74 -6.16 1.35
N ALA A 129 -8.62 -5.77 1.98
CA ALA A 129 -7.90 -4.55 1.61
C ALA A 129 -7.38 -4.61 0.16
N HIS A 130 -6.88 -5.76 -0.27
CA HIS A 130 -6.45 -5.96 -1.66
C HIS A 130 -7.65 -5.98 -2.61
N CYS A 131 -8.75 -6.64 -2.24
CA CYS A 131 -9.99 -6.61 -3.03
C CYS A 131 -10.51 -5.19 -3.24
N VAL A 132 -10.55 -4.36 -2.18
CA VAL A 132 -10.92 -2.95 -2.28
C VAL A 132 -9.97 -2.22 -3.20
N ASN A 133 -8.65 -2.41 -3.06
CA ASN A 133 -7.68 -1.80 -3.95
C ASN A 133 -7.91 -2.15 -5.43
N LEU A 134 -8.21 -3.42 -5.75
CA LEU A 134 -8.53 -3.85 -7.11
C LEU A 134 -9.85 -3.27 -7.63
N MET A 135 -10.90 -3.21 -6.80
CA MET A 135 -12.17 -2.57 -7.18
C MET A 135 -11.97 -1.10 -7.51
N LEU A 136 -11.17 -0.40 -6.70
CA LEU A 136 -10.86 1.00 -6.93
C LEU A 136 -10.00 1.21 -8.19
N GLN A 137 -9.05 0.31 -8.45
CA GLN A 137 -8.28 0.30 -9.69
C GLN A 137 -9.19 0.12 -10.92
N ASP A 138 -10.09 -0.87 -10.88
CA ASP A 138 -11.04 -1.13 -11.96
C ASP A 138 -11.95 0.08 -12.21
N LEU A 139 -12.41 0.74 -11.15
CA LEU A 139 -13.16 1.99 -11.24
C LEU A 139 -12.34 3.10 -11.92
N GLY A 140 -11.07 3.25 -11.54
CA GLY A 140 -10.15 4.21 -12.13
C GLY A 140 -9.83 3.93 -13.59
N ASP A 141 -9.83 2.66 -14.01
CA ASP A 141 -9.52 2.23 -15.37
C ASP A 141 -10.74 2.28 -16.30
N LYS A 142 -11.93 2.01 -15.77
CA LYS A 142 -13.19 1.95 -16.54
C LYS A 142 -13.94 3.28 -16.61
N LEU A 143 -13.84 4.16 -15.61
CA LEU A 143 -14.50 5.47 -15.67
C LEU A 143 -13.61 6.52 -16.33
N PRO A 144 -13.95 7.03 -17.53
CA PRO A 144 -13.07 7.95 -18.26
C PRO A 144 -12.74 9.23 -17.50
N LYS A 145 -13.68 9.75 -16.69
CA LYS A 145 -13.46 10.94 -15.85
C LYS A 145 -12.34 10.71 -14.84
N ILE A 146 -12.39 9.58 -14.12
CA ILE A 146 -11.38 9.22 -13.10
C ILE A 146 -10.05 8.89 -13.77
N LYS A 147 -10.07 8.08 -14.84
CA LYS A 147 -8.87 7.72 -15.60
C LYS A 147 -8.11 8.95 -16.10
N ASN A 148 -8.83 9.91 -16.67
CA ASN A 148 -8.24 11.15 -17.18
C ASN A 148 -7.69 12.02 -16.05
N ALA A 149 -8.43 12.18 -14.95
CA ALA A 149 -7.94 12.90 -13.77
C ALA A 149 -6.64 12.29 -13.23
N LEU A 150 -6.58 10.97 -13.05
CA LEU A 150 -5.40 10.26 -12.57
C LEU A 150 -4.21 10.45 -13.50
N ARG A 151 -4.40 10.26 -14.81
CA ARG A 151 -3.34 10.41 -15.82
C ARG A 151 -2.78 11.83 -15.84
N GLU A 152 -3.65 12.84 -15.86
CA GLU A 152 -3.26 14.24 -15.96
C GLU A 152 -2.68 14.78 -14.65
N GLY A 153 -3.28 14.41 -13.51
CA GLY A 153 -2.77 14.75 -12.19
C GLY A 153 -1.39 14.16 -11.94
N LYS A 154 -1.17 12.89 -12.31
CA LYS A 154 0.16 12.26 -12.25
C LYS A 154 1.17 12.98 -13.13
N ALA A 155 0.81 13.32 -14.37
CA ALA A 155 1.69 14.05 -15.28
C ALA A 155 2.09 15.41 -14.71
N MET A 156 1.15 16.16 -14.13
CA MET A 156 1.43 17.44 -13.48
C MET A 156 2.37 17.29 -12.27
N VAL A 157 2.12 16.33 -11.39
CA VAL A 157 2.98 16.09 -10.22
C VAL A 157 4.38 15.69 -10.66
N VAL A 158 4.52 14.72 -11.56
CA VAL A 158 5.83 14.32 -12.10
C VAL A 158 6.56 15.52 -12.71
N TYR A 159 5.85 16.36 -13.47
CA TYR A 159 6.44 17.56 -14.05
C TYR A 159 6.96 18.55 -13.00
N ILE A 160 6.17 18.85 -11.96
CA ILE A 160 6.59 19.76 -10.88
C ILE A 160 7.84 19.22 -10.18
N TYR A 161 7.84 17.93 -9.80
CA TYR A 161 8.93 17.35 -9.02
C TYR A 161 10.21 17.09 -9.83
N ASN A 162 10.11 16.89 -11.14
CA ASN A 162 11.28 16.76 -12.01
C ASN A 162 11.98 18.10 -12.28
N HIS A 163 11.35 19.23 -11.96
CA HIS A 163 11.89 20.56 -12.22
C HIS A 163 12.07 21.33 -10.90
N GLY A 164 13.27 21.31 -10.34
CA GLY A 164 13.57 21.91 -9.03
C GLY A 164 13.16 23.39 -8.89
N ARG A 165 13.27 24.18 -9.97
CA ARG A 165 12.81 25.60 -9.99
C ARG A 165 11.29 25.72 -9.87
N ILE A 166 10.53 24.85 -10.53
CA ILE A 166 9.06 24.82 -10.47
C ILE A 166 8.62 24.30 -9.10
N LEU A 167 9.26 23.25 -8.61
CA LEU A 167 9.02 22.73 -7.25
C LEU A 167 9.25 23.80 -6.19
N SER A 168 10.34 24.57 -6.29
CA SER A 168 10.62 25.70 -5.40
C SER A 168 9.52 26.76 -5.45
N LEU A 169 9.02 27.07 -6.65
CA LEU A 169 7.94 28.05 -6.82
C LEU A 169 6.62 27.54 -6.21
N MET A 170 6.28 26.27 -6.43
CA MET A 170 5.13 25.62 -5.81
C MET A 170 5.21 25.71 -4.28
N ARG A 171 6.34 25.31 -3.69
CA ARG A 171 6.57 25.38 -2.23
C ARG A 171 6.42 26.81 -1.67
N LYS A 172 6.88 27.82 -2.42
CA LYS A 172 6.69 29.22 -2.01
C LYS A 172 5.23 29.62 -1.96
N LEU A 173 4.43 29.16 -2.93
CA LEU A 173 3.00 29.44 -3.00
C LEU A 173 2.19 28.64 -1.97
N THR A 174 2.63 27.42 -1.63
CA THR A 174 1.92 26.51 -0.72
C THR A 174 2.42 26.58 0.73
N SER A 175 3.25 27.56 1.09
CA SER A 175 3.90 27.66 2.41
C SER A 175 4.64 26.38 2.82
N GLY A 176 5.32 25.75 1.86
CA GLY A 176 6.13 24.54 2.07
C GLY A 176 5.33 23.23 2.03
N ARG A 177 4.02 23.24 1.78
CA ARG A 177 3.25 22.00 1.63
C ARG A 177 3.69 21.23 0.38
N GLU A 178 3.75 19.92 0.52
CA GLU A 178 4.08 18.97 -0.53
C GLU A 178 2.82 18.35 -1.14
N LEU A 179 2.91 17.93 -2.41
CA LEU A 179 1.89 17.08 -3.02
C LEU A 179 2.19 15.61 -2.70
N HIS A 180 1.15 14.81 -2.54
CA HIS A 180 1.33 13.39 -2.33
C HIS A 180 1.83 12.73 -3.63
N ARG A 181 2.91 11.95 -3.53
CA ARG A 181 3.51 11.24 -4.68
C ARG A 181 3.05 9.79 -4.65
N SER A 182 2.32 9.36 -5.68
CA SER A 182 1.86 7.99 -5.81
C SER A 182 3.04 7.01 -5.82
N CYS A 183 3.03 6.01 -4.95
CA CYS A 183 3.87 4.82 -5.07
C CYS A 183 3.18 3.79 -5.96
N VAL A 184 3.94 2.95 -6.67
CA VAL A 184 3.41 1.98 -7.63
C VAL A 184 2.43 0.98 -7.01
N THR A 185 2.50 0.76 -5.69
CA THR A 185 1.92 -0.43 -5.06
C THR A 185 0.45 -0.34 -4.65
N ARG A 186 -0.20 0.84 -4.61
CA ARG A 186 -1.61 0.94 -4.16
C ARG A 186 -2.38 2.07 -4.84
N PHE A 187 -3.57 1.78 -5.36
CA PHE A 187 -4.50 2.75 -5.95
C PHE A 187 -4.84 3.89 -4.99
N ALA A 188 -4.92 3.58 -3.69
CA ALA A 188 -5.10 4.58 -2.63
C ALA A 188 -4.09 5.74 -2.74
N THR A 189 -2.84 5.47 -3.13
CA THR A 189 -1.82 6.53 -3.29
C THR A 189 -2.14 7.47 -4.46
N ALA A 190 -2.74 6.95 -5.54
CA ALA A 190 -3.16 7.75 -6.67
C ALA A 190 -4.35 8.66 -6.30
N PHE A 191 -5.26 8.18 -5.45
CA PHE A 191 -6.28 9.02 -4.82
C PHE A 191 -5.67 10.12 -3.95
N TYR A 192 -4.73 9.79 -3.06
CA TYR A 192 -4.09 10.80 -2.20
C TYR A 192 -3.34 11.85 -3.02
N THR A 193 -2.75 11.47 -4.16
CA THR A 193 -2.20 12.43 -5.13
C THR A 193 -3.27 13.40 -5.63
N LEU A 194 -4.41 12.91 -6.14
CA LEU A 194 -5.49 13.78 -6.61
C LEU A 194 -6.10 14.65 -5.50
N LYS A 195 -6.25 14.10 -4.29
CA LYS A 195 -6.72 14.85 -3.13
C LYS A 195 -5.77 16.00 -2.80
N SER A 196 -4.46 15.74 -2.76
CA SER A 196 -3.46 16.80 -2.51
C SER A 196 -3.44 17.87 -3.61
N ILE A 197 -3.70 17.48 -4.87
CA ILE A 197 -3.87 18.40 -5.99
C ILE A 197 -5.09 19.30 -5.76
N TRP A 198 -6.21 18.71 -5.36
CA TRP A 198 -7.45 19.45 -5.10
C TRP A 198 -7.29 20.44 -3.94
N GLU A 199 -6.70 20.02 -2.83
CA GLU A 199 -6.45 20.86 -1.65
C GLU A 199 -5.51 22.03 -1.95
N ASN A 200 -4.63 21.89 -2.94
CA ASN A 200 -3.70 22.94 -3.36
C ASN A 200 -4.09 23.60 -4.68
N ARG A 201 -5.33 23.40 -5.16
CA ARG A 201 -5.80 23.87 -6.48
C ARG A 201 -5.50 25.34 -6.73
N CYS A 202 -5.87 26.23 -5.79
CA CYS A 202 -5.69 27.67 -5.98
C CYS A 202 -4.22 28.04 -6.21
N HIS A 203 -3.33 27.47 -5.39
CA HIS A 203 -1.88 27.68 -5.51
C HIS A 203 -1.33 27.12 -6.82
N LEU A 204 -1.82 25.95 -7.25
CA LEU A 204 -1.42 25.32 -8.51
C LEU A 204 -1.91 26.13 -9.72
N GLN A 205 -3.14 26.66 -9.69
CA GLN A 205 -3.65 27.54 -10.75
C GLN A 205 -2.79 28.81 -10.84
N VAL A 206 -2.48 29.45 -9.71
CA VAL A 206 -1.60 30.63 -9.65
C VAL A 206 -0.20 30.32 -10.18
N LEU A 207 0.37 29.15 -9.84
CA LEU A 207 1.70 28.74 -10.29
C LEU A 207 1.85 28.83 -11.81
N PHE A 208 0.92 28.23 -12.56
CA PHE A 208 0.97 28.11 -14.01
C PHE A 208 0.49 29.35 -14.78
N VAL A 209 0.08 30.41 -14.09
CA VAL A 209 -0.20 31.74 -14.68
C VAL A 209 0.72 32.83 -14.14
N SER A 210 1.54 32.53 -13.14
CA SER A 210 2.44 33.49 -12.51
C SER A 210 3.46 34.04 -13.50
N GLU A 211 3.86 35.30 -13.31
CA GLU A 211 4.90 35.94 -14.12
C GLU A 211 6.23 35.15 -14.09
N LYS A 212 6.55 34.56 -12.92
CA LYS A 212 7.73 33.72 -12.74
C LYS A 212 7.68 32.45 -13.59
N TRP A 213 6.49 31.88 -13.81
CA TRP A 213 6.30 30.77 -14.74
C TRP A 213 6.35 31.22 -16.19
N THR A 214 5.60 32.26 -16.56
CA THR A 214 5.48 32.70 -17.97
C THR A 214 6.81 33.19 -18.54
N LYS A 215 7.66 33.82 -17.72
CA LYS A 215 9.03 34.22 -18.08
C LYS A 215 10.05 33.07 -18.05
N SER A 216 9.67 31.88 -17.60
CA SER A 216 10.58 30.74 -17.52
C SER A 216 10.74 30.00 -18.85
N GLU A 217 11.92 29.42 -19.06
CA GLU A 217 12.17 28.50 -20.18
C GLU A 217 11.22 27.29 -20.18
N PHE A 218 10.74 26.88 -19.00
CA PHE A 218 9.88 25.71 -18.83
C PHE A 218 8.50 25.92 -19.44
N ALA A 219 7.97 27.15 -19.42
CA ALA A 219 6.69 27.49 -20.04
C ALA A 219 6.72 27.40 -21.57
N GLN A 220 7.91 27.53 -22.18
CA GLN A 220 8.07 27.47 -23.63
C GLN A 220 8.21 26.03 -24.16
N LYS A 221 8.66 25.10 -23.31
CA LYS A 221 8.80 23.68 -23.64
C LYS A 221 7.44 23.01 -23.87
N ALA A 222 7.40 22.03 -24.77
CA ALA A 222 6.17 21.30 -25.12
C ALA A 222 5.47 20.70 -23.88
N ASP A 223 6.24 20.09 -22.98
CA ASP A 223 5.71 19.52 -21.74
C ASP A 223 5.11 20.59 -20.81
N GLY A 224 5.76 21.75 -20.69
CA GLY A 224 5.25 22.86 -19.89
C GLY A 224 3.95 23.43 -20.45
N LYS A 225 3.86 23.61 -21.77
CA LYS A 225 2.63 24.02 -22.46
C LYS A 225 1.51 23.00 -22.24
N LYS A 226 1.82 21.71 -22.28
CA LYS A 226 0.86 20.63 -22.01
C LYS A 226 0.32 20.70 -20.58
N ILE A 227 1.18 20.82 -19.57
CA ILE A 227 0.74 20.90 -18.17
C ILE A 227 -0.05 22.19 -17.91
N ALA A 228 0.38 23.34 -18.45
CA ALA A 228 -0.36 24.59 -18.31
C ALA A 228 -1.78 24.48 -18.92
N ARG A 229 -1.92 23.82 -20.08
CA ARG A 229 -3.24 23.55 -20.69
C ARG A 229 -4.12 22.64 -19.83
N ILE A 230 -3.54 21.63 -19.18
CA ILE A 230 -4.27 20.76 -18.24
C ILE A 230 -4.80 21.59 -17.07
N VAL A 231 -3.93 22.40 -16.46
CA VAL A 231 -4.27 23.23 -15.29
C VAL A 231 -5.29 24.33 -15.63
N ALA A 232 -5.27 24.87 -16.84
CA ALA A 232 -6.24 25.87 -17.28
C ALA A 232 -7.65 25.30 -17.56
N ARG A 233 -7.77 23.98 -17.76
CA ARG A 233 -9.02 23.36 -18.20
C ARG A 233 -9.96 23.07 -17.03
N GLN A 234 -11.14 23.68 -17.02
CA GLN A 234 -12.14 23.46 -15.96
C GLN A 234 -12.53 21.98 -15.83
N THR A 235 -12.68 21.26 -16.94
CA THR A 235 -13.03 19.83 -16.92
C THR A 235 -11.98 18.96 -16.22
N PHE A 236 -10.71 19.37 -16.17
CA PHE A 236 -9.70 18.66 -15.37
C PHE A 236 -10.03 18.78 -13.88
N TRP A 237 -10.30 19.99 -13.40
CA TRP A 237 -10.65 20.24 -12.00
C TRP A 237 -11.97 19.58 -11.60
N ASP A 238 -12.97 19.61 -12.47
CA ASP A 238 -14.25 18.94 -12.23
C ASP A 238 -14.06 17.42 -12.11
N ASN A 239 -13.23 16.83 -12.97
CA ASN A 239 -12.91 15.41 -12.89
C ASN A 239 -12.12 15.06 -11.62
N VAL A 240 -11.18 15.91 -11.20
CA VAL A 240 -10.44 15.73 -9.93
C VAL A 240 -11.40 15.79 -8.75
N TYR A 241 -12.29 16.78 -8.71
CA TYR A 241 -13.30 16.91 -7.66
C TYR A 241 -14.25 15.72 -7.61
N PHE A 242 -14.81 15.34 -8.77
CA PHE A 242 -15.66 14.16 -8.90
C PHE A 242 -14.96 12.90 -8.39
N THR A 243 -13.70 12.70 -8.78
CA THR A 243 -12.90 11.57 -8.32
C THR A 243 -12.73 11.59 -6.80
N CYS A 244 -12.46 12.76 -6.21
CA CYS A 244 -12.33 12.90 -4.76
C CYS A 244 -13.65 12.56 -4.05
N GLN A 245 -14.79 12.99 -4.57
CA GLN A 245 -16.11 12.70 -3.99
C GLN A 245 -16.47 11.20 -4.06
N VAL A 246 -16.20 10.57 -5.21
CA VAL A 246 -16.50 9.14 -5.38
C VAL A 246 -15.59 8.26 -4.52
N LEU A 247 -14.32 8.65 -4.34
CA LEU A 247 -13.33 7.80 -3.68
C LEU A 247 -13.15 8.07 -2.19
N ALA A 248 -13.46 9.27 -1.69
CA ALA A 248 -13.23 9.65 -0.29
C ALA A 248 -13.92 8.76 0.74
N PRO A 249 -15.21 8.39 0.61
CA PRO A 249 -15.88 7.53 1.61
C PRO A 249 -15.30 6.12 1.69
N ARG A 250 -14.58 5.67 0.66
CA ARG A 250 -14.15 4.27 0.48
C ARG A 250 -12.69 4.01 0.90
N LEU A 251 -11.95 5.07 1.22
CA LEU A 251 -10.52 5.02 1.56
C LEU A 251 -10.23 5.51 2.99
N MET A 252 -11.25 5.95 3.71
CA MET A 252 -11.14 6.53 5.07
C MET A 252 -11.87 5.71 6.15
N SER A 253 -12.41 4.54 5.79
CA SER A 253 -13.05 3.58 6.69
C SER A 253 -12.10 2.46 7.09
#